data_AF-A0A960ATB6-F1
#
_entry.id   AF-A0A960ATB6-F1
#
_cell.length_a   1.000
_cell.length_b   1.000
_cell.length_c   1.000
_cell.angle_alpha   90.00
_cell.angle_beta   90.00
_cell.angle_gamma   90.00
#
_symmetry.space_group_name_H-M   'P 1'
#
loop_
_entity.id
_entity.type
_entity.pdbx_description
1 polymer ?
#
loop_
_entity_poly.entity_id
_entity_poly.type
_entity_poly.pdbx_seq_one_letter_code
_entity_poly.pdbx_strand_id
1 'polypeptide(L)'
;MARRTLLPQAVTLTVSCRTSRELGAPARRHPVTLNPDGTVETPHDLDQERILAALGGYLSCLELVDTVAPAFFDWYRAQVREVPRPIRAKQPAGPWRAAKRAACCPARGFDEPQEAAEHARSPRHIASLAGIPARVLGQLVQDVTVPPPAEAGDQPWATLWECGMHPDRVELVDQTIGALSPMPVSFYLGVMSTNPRLTWLADTIWNVDADMDTAIWLAWTYCAADRKDPAARTGWLATGVLRRLILPLMASVYTVADVEAFANHWNMSLSGAAVELHTWVEAGVCPPVSELTGPRTSHLGFPPRAPGFVARYRLRNELRQTPVSLTDADLAMALVEHGDVLRAARALAR
;
A
#
# COMPACT_ATOMS: atom_id res chain seq x y z
N MET A 1 26.34 -0.50 -26.71
CA MET A 1 25.67 -0.66 -25.40
C MET A 1 26.43 -1.70 -24.61
N ALA A 2 27.05 -1.33 -23.49
CA ALA A 2 27.73 -2.31 -22.63
C ALA A 2 26.68 -3.30 -22.09
N ARG A 3 26.88 -4.61 -22.28
CA ARG A 3 26.03 -5.64 -21.66
C ARG A 3 26.10 -5.45 -20.15
N ARG A 4 24.95 -5.24 -19.52
CA ARG A 4 24.86 -5.06 -18.07
C ARG A 4 25.22 -6.40 -17.42
N THR A 5 26.33 -6.43 -16.69
CA THR A 5 26.79 -7.61 -15.95
C THR A 5 25.82 -7.88 -14.79
N LEU A 6 25.18 -9.04 -14.79
CA LEU A 6 24.23 -9.54 -13.80
C LEU A 6 24.89 -10.39 -12.70
N LEU A 7 26.05 -11.00 -12.97
CA LEU A 7 26.87 -11.74 -11.99
C LEU A 7 28.34 -11.32 -12.10
N PRO A 8 29.12 -11.33 -11.01
CA PRO A 8 30.53 -10.99 -11.05
C PRO A 8 31.36 -12.02 -11.84
N GLN A 9 30.89 -13.28 -11.86
CA GLN A 9 31.52 -14.38 -12.59
C GLN A 9 30.46 -15.42 -12.98
N ALA A 10 30.81 -16.30 -13.93
CA ALA A 10 29.96 -17.40 -14.34
C ALA A 10 29.78 -18.42 -13.20
N VAL A 11 28.60 -19.02 -13.11
CA VAL A 11 28.27 -20.07 -12.14
C VAL A 11 27.91 -21.34 -12.90
N THR A 12 28.73 -22.38 -12.78
CA THR A 12 28.47 -23.69 -13.38
C THR A 12 27.89 -24.64 -12.34
N LEU A 13 26.79 -25.29 -12.68
CA LEU A 13 26.10 -26.23 -11.82
C LEU A 13 25.73 -27.50 -12.56
N THR A 14 25.67 -28.62 -11.84
CA THR A 14 25.26 -29.90 -12.42
C THR A 14 23.76 -30.08 -12.27
N VAL A 15 23.01 -30.14 -13.37
CA VAL A 15 21.57 -30.39 -13.36
C VAL A 15 21.26 -31.82 -13.74
N SER A 16 20.12 -32.33 -13.26
CA SER A 16 19.55 -33.60 -13.70
C SER A 16 18.49 -33.33 -14.76
N CYS A 17 18.84 -33.53 -16.04
CA CYS A 17 17.93 -33.41 -17.17
C CYS A 17 16.97 -34.60 -17.26
N ARG A 18 15.68 -34.31 -17.40
CA ARG A 18 14.58 -35.28 -17.49
C ARG A 18 13.66 -34.93 -18.63
N THR A 19 13.14 -35.97 -19.29
CA THR A 19 12.11 -35.87 -20.34
C THR A 19 10.70 -36.22 -19.85
N SER A 20 10.56 -36.63 -18.58
CA SER A 20 9.28 -36.89 -17.91
C SER A 20 9.23 -36.28 -16.50
N ARG A 21 8.03 -35.90 -16.05
CA ARG A 21 7.76 -35.43 -14.67
C ARG A 21 7.56 -36.59 -13.69
N GLU A 22 7.40 -37.82 -14.18
CA GLU A 22 7.13 -39.00 -13.35
C GLU A 22 8.26 -39.28 -12.36
N LEU A 23 7.86 -39.69 -11.15
CA LEU A 23 8.81 -40.12 -10.13
C LEU A 23 9.55 -41.38 -10.58
N GLY A 24 10.88 -41.35 -10.53
CA GLY A 24 11.73 -42.47 -10.94
C GLY A 24 12.11 -42.48 -12.43
N ALA A 25 11.61 -41.53 -13.23
CA ALA A 25 12.03 -41.41 -14.62
C ALA A 25 13.55 -41.22 -14.74
N PRO A 26 14.20 -41.82 -15.76
CA PRO A 26 15.64 -41.71 -15.97
C PRO A 26 16.04 -40.25 -16.14
N ALA A 27 17.13 -39.86 -15.48
CA ALA A 27 17.69 -38.52 -15.55
C ALA A 27 19.15 -38.59 -15.96
N ARG A 28 19.57 -37.73 -16.89
CA ARG A 28 20.99 -37.55 -17.25
C ARG A 28 21.53 -36.31 -16.58
N ARG A 29 22.71 -36.41 -15.97
CA ARG A 29 23.38 -35.26 -15.36
C ARG A 29 24.32 -34.62 -16.36
N HIS A 30 24.32 -33.29 -16.43
CA HIS A 30 25.29 -32.52 -17.22
C HIS A 30 25.46 -31.12 -16.63
N PRO A 31 26.57 -30.44 -16.92
CA PRO A 31 26.77 -29.06 -16.49
C PRO A 31 25.85 -28.10 -17.25
N VAL A 32 25.48 -27.01 -16.57
CA VAL A 32 24.87 -25.80 -17.13
C VAL A 32 25.60 -24.61 -16.52
N THR A 33 25.94 -23.61 -17.32
CA THR A 33 26.62 -22.39 -16.87
C THR A 33 25.69 -21.19 -16.97
N LEU A 34 25.51 -20.47 -15.86
CA LEU A 34 24.85 -19.18 -15.81
C LEU A 34 25.91 -18.10 -15.96
N ASN A 35 25.86 -17.35 -17.07
CA ASN A 35 26.90 -16.37 -17.41
C ASN A 35 26.64 -15.00 -16.77
N PRO A 36 27.70 -14.19 -16.60
CA PRO A 36 27.60 -12.81 -16.14
C PRO A 36 26.62 -11.94 -16.91
N ASP A 37 26.39 -12.17 -18.19
CA ASP A 37 25.50 -11.36 -19.01
C ASP A 37 24.04 -11.84 -19.03
N GLY A 38 23.71 -12.83 -18.20
CA GLY A 38 22.36 -13.40 -18.11
C GLY A 38 22.10 -14.57 -19.05
N THR A 39 23.06 -14.91 -19.91
CA THR A 39 22.93 -16.07 -20.80
C THR A 39 23.12 -17.37 -20.04
N VAL A 40 22.55 -18.45 -20.59
CA VAL A 40 22.66 -19.80 -20.02
C VAL A 40 23.26 -20.71 -21.07
N GLU A 41 24.40 -21.33 -20.75
CA GLU A 41 25.05 -22.33 -21.60
C GLU A 41 24.66 -23.74 -21.13
N THR A 42 24.19 -24.53 -22.08
CA THR A 42 23.75 -25.91 -21.88
C THR A 42 24.13 -26.74 -23.11
N PRO A 43 24.40 -28.05 -22.97
CA PRO A 43 24.70 -28.91 -24.12
C PRO A 43 23.50 -29.20 -25.03
N HIS A 44 22.32 -28.61 -24.75
CA HIS A 44 21.08 -28.83 -25.51
C HIS A 44 20.80 -27.71 -26.50
N ASP A 45 20.14 -28.06 -27.61
CA ASP A 45 19.52 -27.09 -28.53
C ASP A 45 18.17 -26.64 -27.96
N LEU A 46 18.19 -25.51 -27.25
CA LEU A 46 17.00 -24.98 -26.57
C LEU A 46 15.84 -24.64 -27.52
N ASP A 47 16.12 -24.30 -28.78
CA ASP A 47 15.06 -23.97 -29.74
C ASP A 47 14.36 -25.25 -30.21
N GLN A 48 15.12 -26.32 -30.43
CA GLN A 48 14.54 -27.64 -30.66
C GLN A 48 13.75 -28.14 -29.44
N GLU A 49 14.27 -27.93 -28.23
CA GLU A 49 13.58 -28.29 -26.99
C GLU A 49 12.26 -27.54 -26.81
N ARG A 50 12.20 -26.25 -27.18
CA ARG A 50 10.95 -25.46 -27.16
C ARG A 50 9.90 -25.99 -28.13
N ILE A 51 10.31 -26.41 -29.33
CA ILE A 51 9.40 -27.03 -30.30
C ILE A 51 8.84 -28.33 -29.72
N LEU A 52 9.68 -29.19 -29.14
CA LEU A 52 9.23 -30.44 -28.52
C LEU A 52 8.29 -30.19 -27.33
N ALA A 53 8.56 -29.19 -26.50
CA ALA A 53 7.69 -28.80 -25.40
C ALA A 53 6.33 -28.29 -25.91
N ALA A 54 6.30 -27.51 -26.99
CA ALA A 54 5.07 -27.04 -27.62
C ALA A 54 4.22 -28.19 -28.19
N LEU A 55 4.84 -29.31 -28.57
CA LEU A 55 4.17 -30.54 -29.00
C LEU A 55 3.73 -31.45 -27.83
N GLY A 56 3.85 -30.98 -26.59
CA GLY A 56 3.43 -31.72 -25.38
C GLY A 56 4.54 -32.52 -24.70
N GLY A 57 5.79 -32.40 -25.15
CA GLY A 57 6.95 -32.94 -24.45
C GLY A 57 7.26 -32.19 -23.15
N TYR A 58 8.06 -32.81 -22.28
CA TYR A 58 8.57 -32.16 -21.07
C TYR A 58 10.10 -32.21 -21.07
N LEU A 59 10.74 -31.09 -20.74
CA LEU A 59 12.20 -30.96 -20.70
C LEU A 59 12.59 -30.07 -19.51
N SER A 60 13.24 -30.67 -18.51
CA SER A 60 13.60 -29.93 -17.29
C SER A 60 14.68 -28.86 -17.50
N CYS A 61 15.51 -29.00 -18.55
CA CYS A 61 16.50 -27.98 -18.92
C CYS A 61 15.84 -26.72 -19.48
N LEU A 62 14.71 -26.88 -20.18
CA LEU A 62 13.91 -25.75 -20.60
C LEU A 62 13.29 -25.01 -19.41
N GLU A 63 12.75 -25.72 -18.40
CA GLU A 63 12.26 -25.09 -17.16
C GLU A 63 13.39 -24.36 -16.40
N LEU A 64 14.60 -24.94 -16.38
CA LEU A 64 15.76 -24.31 -15.78
C LEU A 64 16.07 -22.98 -16.46
N VAL A 65 16.15 -22.95 -17.79
CA VAL A 65 16.52 -21.75 -18.54
C VAL A 65 15.41 -20.70 -18.50
N ASP A 66 14.16 -21.10 -18.71
CA ASP A 66 13.06 -20.16 -18.91
C ASP A 66 12.47 -19.65 -17.58
N THR A 67 12.65 -20.38 -16.46
CA THR A 67 12.06 -20.01 -15.16
C THR A 67 13.08 -19.91 -14.03
N VAL A 68 13.93 -20.92 -13.85
CA VAL A 68 14.81 -20.99 -12.67
C VAL A 68 15.97 -20.00 -12.76
N ALA A 69 16.65 -19.92 -13.91
CA ALA A 69 17.75 -18.99 -14.13
C ALA A 69 17.31 -17.52 -13.99
N PRO A 70 16.18 -17.07 -14.58
CA PRO A 70 15.63 -15.74 -14.31
C PRO A 70 15.38 -15.48 -12.82
N ALA A 71 14.81 -16.44 -12.08
CA ALA A 71 14.58 -16.31 -10.65
C ALA A 71 15.89 -16.21 -9.84
N PHE A 72 16.94 -16.91 -10.29
CA PHE A 72 18.27 -16.81 -9.73
C PHE A 72 18.89 -15.43 -9.93
N PHE A 73 18.87 -14.88 -11.15
CA PHE A 73 19.36 -13.52 -11.41
C PHE A 73 18.54 -12.48 -10.64
N ASP A 74 17.22 -12.66 -10.54
CA ASP A 74 16.35 -11.78 -9.75
C ASP A 74 16.67 -11.83 -8.25
N TRP A 75 17.00 -13.02 -7.72
CA TRP A 75 17.53 -13.16 -6.37
C TRP A 75 18.86 -12.46 -6.19
N TYR A 76 19.83 -12.69 -7.07
CA TYR A 76 21.15 -12.08 -6.95
C TYR A 76 21.04 -10.55 -6.95
N ARG A 77 20.27 -9.98 -7.89
CA ARG A 77 20.01 -8.53 -7.97
C ARG A 77 19.26 -7.98 -6.77
N ALA A 78 18.40 -8.76 -6.13
CA ALA A 78 17.75 -8.38 -4.88
C ALA A 78 18.74 -8.39 -3.70
N GLN A 79 19.72 -9.30 -3.68
CA GLN A 79 20.76 -9.37 -2.65
C GLN A 79 21.77 -8.23 -2.76
N VAL A 80 22.25 -7.93 -3.98
CA VAL A 80 23.09 -6.75 -4.25
C VAL A 80 22.29 -5.45 -4.36
N ARG A 81 20.96 -5.53 -4.20
CA ARG A 81 20.01 -4.41 -4.09
C ARG A 81 19.95 -3.46 -5.30
N GLU A 82 20.27 -3.98 -6.48
CA GLU A 82 20.01 -3.29 -7.75
C GLU A 82 18.52 -3.17 -8.07
N VAL A 83 17.71 -4.09 -7.55
CA VAL A 83 16.26 -4.11 -7.77
C VAL A 83 15.55 -3.87 -6.44
N PRO A 84 14.64 -2.87 -6.37
CA PRO A 84 13.94 -2.59 -5.13
C PRO A 84 12.99 -3.72 -4.76
N ARG A 85 13.00 -4.09 -3.47
CA ARG A 85 12.05 -5.02 -2.85
C ARG A 85 11.32 -4.30 -1.72
N PRO A 86 10.41 -3.36 -2.06
CA PRO A 86 9.79 -2.53 -1.05
C PRO A 86 8.94 -3.38 -0.10
N ILE A 87 8.90 -2.94 1.14
CA ILE A 87 8.01 -3.45 2.17
C ILE A 87 6.88 -2.45 2.42
N ARG A 88 5.81 -2.91 3.04
CA ARG A 88 4.62 -2.13 3.36
C ARG A 88 4.14 -2.42 4.76
N ALA A 89 3.73 -1.37 5.45
CA ALA A 89 2.81 -1.45 6.58
C ALA A 89 1.67 -0.44 6.38
N LYS A 90 0.59 -0.57 7.16
CA LYS A 90 -0.52 0.39 7.15
C LYS A 90 -0.26 1.61 8.05
N GLN A 91 0.64 1.46 9.02
CA GLN A 91 1.00 2.45 10.02
C GLN A 91 2.40 2.11 10.58
N PRO A 92 3.11 3.05 11.22
CA PRO A 92 4.48 2.85 11.69
C PRO A 92 4.68 1.60 12.57
N ALA A 93 3.77 1.38 13.54
CA ALA A 93 3.80 0.24 14.46
C ALA A 93 2.94 -0.95 13.98
N GLY A 94 2.58 -0.98 12.69
CA GLY A 94 1.76 -2.04 12.11
C GLY A 94 2.60 -3.22 11.62
N PRO A 95 1.98 -4.37 11.34
CA PRO A 95 2.71 -5.51 10.80
C PRO A 95 3.24 -5.21 9.40
N TRP A 96 4.52 -5.53 9.21
CA TRP A 96 5.28 -5.33 7.98
C TRP A 96 5.13 -6.49 7.02
N ARG A 97 5.15 -6.19 5.71
CA ARG A 97 4.94 -7.17 4.66
C ARG A 97 5.77 -6.83 3.43
N ALA A 98 6.22 -7.85 2.69
CA ALA A 98 6.70 -7.63 1.34
C ALA A 98 5.59 -6.99 0.48
N ALA A 99 5.93 -5.98 -0.33
CA ALA A 99 4.96 -5.29 -1.18
C ALA A 99 4.28 -6.23 -2.18
N LYS A 100 5.05 -7.14 -2.78
CA LYS A 100 4.52 -8.22 -3.62
C LYS A 100 4.34 -9.45 -2.75
N ARG A 101 3.10 -9.88 -2.54
CA ARG A 101 2.81 -11.07 -1.72
C ARG A 101 3.09 -12.35 -2.50
N ALA A 102 3.55 -13.36 -1.79
CA ALA A 102 3.75 -14.71 -2.27
C ALA A 102 3.15 -15.72 -1.29
N ALA A 103 3.04 -16.98 -1.71
CA ALA A 103 2.48 -18.06 -0.87
C ALA A 103 3.27 -18.31 0.43
N CYS A 104 4.57 -17.98 0.45
CA CYS A 104 5.41 -18.11 1.64
C CYS A 104 5.23 -16.98 2.66
N CYS A 105 4.50 -15.91 2.34
CA CYS A 105 4.39 -14.75 3.22
C CYS A 105 3.48 -15.06 4.43
N PRO A 106 3.88 -14.70 5.65
CA PRO A 106 3.04 -14.87 6.82
C PRO A 106 1.73 -14.07 6.69
N ALA A 107 0.61 -14.70 7.07
CA ALA A 107 -0.70 -14.06 7.04
C ALA A 107 -0.76 -12.84 7.97
N ARG A 108 -0.08 -12.89 9.13
CA ARG A 108 -0.02 -11.78 10.09
C ARG A 108 0.97 -10.67 9.69
N GLY A 109 1.98 -10.99 8.89
CA GLY A 109 3.10 -10.08 8.60
C GLY A 109 4.28 -10.35 9.54
N PHE A 110 5.24 -9.44 9.54
CA PHE A 110 6.42 -9.40 10.39
C PHE A 110 6.26 -8.25 11.39
N ASP A 111 6.91 -8.36 12.55
CA ASP A 111 6.82 -7.32 13.57
C ASP A 111 7.78 -6.16 13.23
N GLU A 112 8.91 -6.46 12.60
CA GLU A 112 9.92 -5.49 12.22
C GLU A 112 10.02 -5.28 10.69
N PRO A 113 10.32 -4.04 10.23
CA PRO A 113 10.51 -3.77 8.81
C PRO A 113 11.73 -4.52 8.24
N GLN A 114 12.80 -4.69 9.02
CA GLN A 114 14.01 -5.41 8.62
C GLN A 114 13.71 -6.87 8.27
N GLU A 115 12.94 -7.56 9.11
CA GLU A 115 12.51 -8.95 8.87
C GLU A 115 11.68 -9.08 7.58
N ALA A 116 10.77 -8.14 7.35
CA ALA A 116 9.98 -8.13 6.13
C ALA A 116 10.85 -7.90 4.88
N ALA A 117 11.87 -7.05 4.98
CA ALA A 117 12.78 -6.75 3.89
C ALA A 117 13.74 -7.92 3.60
N GLU A 118 14.27 -8.56 4.64
CA GLU A 118 15.03 -9.80 4.53
C GLU A 118 14.18 -10.90 3.87
N HIS A 119 12.95 -11.10 4.35
CA HIS A 119 12.02 -12.05 3.74
C HIS A 119 11.79 -11.75 2.26
N ALA A 120 11.55 -10.49 1.89
CA ALA A 120 11.29 -10.07 0.52
C ALA A 120 12.47 -10.35 -0.44
N ARG A 121 13.71 -10.39 0.09
CA ARG A 121 14.94 -10.74 -0.64
C ARG A 121 15.29 -12.23 -0.57
N SER A 122 14.65 -13.00 0.31
CA SER A 122 15.00 -14.40 0.54
C SER A 122 14.78 -15.26 -0.71
N PRO A 123 15.62 -16.29 -0.94
CA PRO A 123 15.45 -17.25 -2.04
C PRO A 123 14.04 -17.88 -2.03
N ARG A 124 13.52 -18.20 -0.83
CA ARG A 124 12.19 -18.79 -0.67
C ARG A 124 11.08 -17.87 -1.21
N HIS A 125 11.17 -16.56 -0.95
CA HIS A 125 10.20 -15.60 -1.42
C HIS A 125 10.27 -15.43 -2.94
N ILE A 126 11.47 -15.27 -3.49
CA ILE A 126 11.68 -15.08 -4.92
C ILE A 126 11.27 -16.32 -5.72
N ALA A 127 11.60 -17.52 -5.23
CA ALA A 127 11.11 -18.77 -5.79
C ALA A 127 9.57 -18.82 -5.82
N SER A 128 8.92 -18.42 -4.71
CA SER A 128 7.46 -18.40 -4.62
C SER A 128 6.83 -17.40 -5.60
N LEU A 129 7.48 -16.25 -5.85
CA LEU A 129 7.03 -15.28 -6.84
C LEU A 129 7.19 -15.77 -8.29
N ALA A 130 8.23 -16.57 -8.54
CA ALA A 130 8.50 -17.18 -9.84
C ALA A 130 7.73 -18.50 -10.07
N GLY A 131 6.97 -18.98 -9.08
CA GLY A 131 6.22 -20.23 -9.18
C GLY A 131 7.08 -21.50 -9.15
N ILE A 132 8.33 -21.42 -8.66
CA ILE A 132 9.25 -22.55 -8.59
C ILE A 132 9.39 -23.10 -7.16
N PRO A 133 9.70 -24.40 -6.98
CA PRO A 133 9.94 -24.96 -5.66
C PRO A 133 11.15 -24.31 -4.98
N ALA A 134 10.97 -23.79 -3.76
CA ALA A 134 12.02 -23.07 -3.02
C ALA A 134 13.34 -23.86 -2.86
N ARG A 135 13.27 -25.19 -2.78
CA ARG A 135 14.46 -26.06 -2.71
C ARG A 135 15.37 -25.94 -3.94
N VAL A 136 14.80 -25.69 -5.12
CA VAL A 136 15.56 -25.62 -6.38
C VAL A 136 16.40 -24.36 -6.40
N LEU A 137 15.79 -23.21 -6.09
CA LEU A 137 16.54 -21.96 -5.98
C LEU A 137 17.49 -21.99 -4.78
N GLY A 138 17.07 -22.58 -3.65
CA GLY A 138 17.92 -22.75 -2.47
C GLY A 138 19.22 -23.49 -2.75
N GLN A 139 19.19 -24.53 -3.58
CA GLN A 139 20.40 -25.26 -3.98
C GLN A 139 21.32 -24.41 -4.87
N LEU A 140 20.76 -23.59 -5.77
CA LEU A 140 21.56 -22.74 -6.66
C LEU A 140 22.31 -21.64 -5.94
N VAL A 141 21.72 -21.10 -4.88
CA VAL A 141 22.27 -19.93 -4.18
C VAL A 141 23.26 -20.30 -3.08
N GLN A 142 23.34 -21.57 -2.67
CA GLN A 142 24.19 -22.03 -1.55
C GLN A 142 25.67 -21.73 -1.77
N ASP A 143 26.15 -21.87 -3.01
CA ASP A 143 27.56 -21.71 -3.36
C ASP A 143 27.88 -20.33 -3.97
N VAL A 144 26.94 -19.40 -3.92
CA VAL A 144 27.07 -18.08 -4.54
C VAL A 144 27.42 -17.03 -3.49
N THR A 145 28.65 -16.55 -3.56
CA THR A 145 29.09 -15.40 -2.75
C THR A 145 28.47 -14.12 -3.29
N VAL A 146 27.59 -13.51 -2.50
CA VAL A 146 27.11 -12.15 -2.74
C VAL A 146 28.14 -11.20 -2.15
N PRO A 147 28.71 -10.24 -2.93
CA PRO A 147 29.60 -9.24 -2.37
C PRO A 147 28.87 -8.46 -1.27
N PRO A 148 29.55 -8.12 -0.16
CA PRO A 148 28.95 -7.23 0.82
C PRO A 148 28.57 -5.94 0.09
N PRO A 149 27.38 -5.40 0.34
CA PRO A 149 27.04 -4.14 -0.28
C PRO A 149 28.01 -3.03 0.14
N ALA A 150 28.16 -2.01 -0.71
CA ALA A 150 28.87 -0.79 -0.32
C ALA A 150 28.28 -0.28 1.01
N GLU A 151 29.15 0.07 1.97
CA GLU A 151 28.75 0.37 3.34
C GLU A 151 27.65 1.44 3.37
N ALA A 152 26.60 1.17 4.13
CA ALA A 152 25.42 2.03 4.23
C ALA A 152 25.72 3.40 4.87
N GLY A 153 26.93 3.64 5.40
CA GLY A 153 27.22 4.77 6.27
C GLY A 153 26.62 4.62 7.67
N ASP A 154 26.78 5.65 8.50
CA ASP A 154 26.25 5.68 9.88
C ASP A 154 24.71 5.84 9.92
N GLN A 155 24.10 5.70 11.11
CA GLN A 155 22.67 5.93 11.33
C GLN A 155 22.23 7.32 10.82
N PRO A 156 21.03 7.49 10.23
CA PRO A 156 19.93 6.52 10.09
C PRO A 156 20.06 5.55 8.90
N TRP A 157 21.13 5.65 8.11
CA TRP A 157 21.28 4.95 6.84
C TRP A 157 21.36 3.43 6.98
N ALA A 158 22.03 2.94 8.03
CA ALA A 158 22.09 1.52 8.34
C ALA A 158 20.70 0.89 8.52
N THR A 159 19.78 1.56 9.23
CA THR A 159 18.42 1.05 9.46
C THR A 159 17.61 1.02 8.15
N LEU A 160 17.67 2.11 7.36
CA LEU A 160 16.97 2.19 6.07
C LEU A 160 17.53 1.17 5.07
N TRP A 161 18.84 0.97 5.11
CA TRP A 161 19.53 -0.07 4.37
C TRP A 161 18.97 -1.43 4.75
N GLU A 162 18.95 -1.84 6.02
CA GLU A 162 18.38 -3.14 6.43
C GLU A 162 16.94 -3.33 5.94
N CYS A 163 16.14 -2.26 5.98
CA CYS A 163 14.76 -2.22 5.47
C CYS A 163 14.65 -2.27 3.93
N GLY A 164 15.77 -2.25 3.20
CA GLY A 164 15.83 -2.39 1.75
C GLY A 164 15.70 -1.09 0.95
N MET A 165 15.90 0.07 1.59
CA MET A 165 15.99 1.36 0.93
C MET A 165 17.46 1.69 0.61
N HIS A 166 17.74 1.98 -0.67
CA HIS A 166 19.09 2.35 -1.15
C HIS A 166 19.42 3.82 -0.81
N PRO A 167 20.68 4.19 -0.52
CA PRO A 167 21.09 5.58 -0.26
C PRO A 167 20.63 6.56 -1.34
N ASP A 168 20.83 6.24 -2.63
CA ASP A 168 20.35 7.04 -3.76
C ASP A 168 18.84 7.32 -3.69
N ARG A 169 18.05 6.35 -3.20
CA ARG A 169 16.61 6.55 -3.03
C ARG A 169 16.32 7.52 -1.90
N VAL A 170 17.10 7.49 -0.83
CA VAL A 170 16.92 8.47 0.24
C VAL A 170 17.36 9.85 -0.21
N GLU A 171 18.52 9.97 -0.84
CA GLU A 171 19.02 11.23 -1.38
C GLU A 171 17.99 11.85 -2.35
N LEU A 172 17.39 11.04 -3.22
CA LEU A 172 16.30 11.49 -4.09
C LEU A 172 15.09 12.02 -3.29
N VAL A 173 14.71 11.36 -2.20
CA VAL A 173 13.62 11.81 -1.33
C VAL A 173 13.97 13.16 -0.72
N ASP A 174 15.14 13.27 -0.09
CA ASP A 174 15.61 14.48 0.59
C ASP A 174 15.73 15.67 -0.36
N GLN A 175 16.34 15.46 -1.53
CA GLN A 175 16.44 16.48 -2.57
C GLN A 175 15.07 16.92 -3.08
N THR A 176 14.14 15.99 -3.30
CA THR A 176 12.81 16.34 -3.84
C THR A 176 11.96 17.09 -2.82
N ILE A 177 12.04 16.72 -1.53
CA ILE A 177 11.28 17.41 -0.48
C ILE A 177 12.00 18.66 0.03
N GLY A 178 13.24 18.92 -0.40
CA GLY A 178 14.05 20.04 0.08
C GLY A 178 14.47 19.92 1.54
N ALA A 179 14.69 18.69 2.04
CA ALA A 179 15.09 18.47 3.42
C ALA A 179 16.49 19.04 3.68
N LEU A 180 16.63 19.87 4.72
CA LEU A 180 17.91 20.44 5.14
C LEU A 180 18.75 19.45 5.98
N SER A 181 18.11 18.43 6.52
CA SER A 181 18.72 17.34 7.28
C SER A 181 17.95 16.04 7.02
N PRO A 182 18.58 14.87 7.25
CA PRO A 182 17.89 13.60 7.08
C PRO A 182 16.61 13.54 7.94
N MET A 183 15.52 13.11 7.32
CA MET A 183 14.24 12.89 7.99
C MET A 183 14.33 11.69 8.95
N PRO A 184 13.42 11.57 9.93
CA PRO A 184 13.36 10.37 10.77
C PRO A 184 13.11 9.10 9.94
N VAL A 185 13.64 7.96 10.40
CA VAL A 185 13.44 6.64 9.75
C VAL A 185 11.96 6.36 9.45
N SER A 186 11.05 6.74 10.36
CA SER A 186 9.61 6.57 10.19
C SER A 186 9.05 7.30 8.96
N PHE A 187 9.60 8.45 8.58
CA PHE A 187 9.19 9.19 7.38
C PHE A 187 9.51 8.38 6.12
N TYR A 188 10.76 7.95 5.96
CA TYR A 188 11.20 7.17 4.80
C TYR A 188 10.50 5.82 4.70
N LEU A 189 10.24 5.18 5.83
CA LEU A 189 9.45 3.96 5.91
C LEU A 189 7.99 4.17 5.44
N GLY A 190 7.41 5.34 5.72
CA GLY A 190 6.12 5.77 5.16
C GLY A 190 6.20 5.92 3.64
N VAL A 191 7.19 6.65 3.14
CA VAL A 191 7.45 6.84 1.70
C VAL A 191 7.60 5.48 0.99
N MET A 192 8.34 4.53 1.57
CA MET A 192 8.50 3.19 1.02
C MET A 192 7.17 2.41 1.01
N SER A 193 6.39 2.52 2.09
CA SER A 193 5.14 1.77 2.26
C SER A 193 4.03 2.23 1.32
N THR A 194 3.90 3.54 1.11
CA THR A 194 2.80 4.14 0.35
C THR A 194 3.21 4.52 -1.07
N ASN A 195 4.50 4.68 -1.33
CA ASN A 195 5.09 5.17 -2.59
C ASN A 195 4.39 6.45 -3.09
N PRO A 196 4.47 7.55 -2.32
CA PRO A 196 3.84 8.81 -2.68
C PRO A 196 4.53 9.45 -3.88
N ARG A 197 3.79 10.31 -4.60
CA ARG A 197 4.43 11.27 -5.51
C ARG A 197 5.25 12.22 -4.66
N LEU A 198 6.57 12.21 -4.81
CA LEU A 198 7.46 13.01 -3.97
C LEU A 198 7.21 14.52 -4.12
N THR A 199 6.85 14.97 -5.32
CA THR A 199 6.45 16.37 -5.56
C THR A 199 5.19 16.74 -4.78
N TRP A 200 4.16 15.88 -4.77
CA TRP A 200 2.97 16.11 -3.93
C TRP A 200 3.32 16.20 -2.45
N LEU A 201 4.21 15.32 -1.98
CA LEU A 201 4.63 15.31 -0.57
C LEU A 201 5.37 16.61 -0.23
N ALA A 202 6.30 17.04 -1.09
CA ALA A 202 7.03 18.30 -0.96
C ALA A 202 6.06 19.49 -0.95
N ASP A 203 5.21 19.61 -1.98
CA ASP A 203 4.25 20.71 -2.12
C ASP A 203 3.32 20.79 -0.90
N THR A 204 2.84 19.65 -0.40
CA THR A 204 1.95 19.63 0.77
C THR A 204 2.68 20.05 2.03
N ILE A 205 3.92 19.58 2.26
CA ILE A 205 4.73 19.94 3.42
C ILE A 205 5.02 21.44 3.44
N TRP A 206 5.48 22.00 2.32
CA TRP A 206 5.89 23.41 2.24
C TRP A 206 4.71 24.38 2.27
N ASN A 207 3.58 24.04 1.64
CA ASN A 207 2.43 24.95 1.59
C ASN A 207 1.72 25.13 2.93
N VAL A 208 1.89 24.19 3.87
CA VAL A 208 1.25 24.26 5.20
C VAL A 208 2.25 24.43 6.34
N ASP A 209 3.54 24.65 6.01
CA ASP A 209 4.64 24.69 6.97
C ASP A 209 4.59 23.49 7.94
N ALA A 210 4.49 22.29 7.37
CA ALA A 210 4.22 21.07 8.13
C ALA A 210 5.35 20.76 9.12
N ASP A 211 4.97 20.51 10.37
CA ASP A 211 5.88 19.95 11.36
C ASP A 211 6.32 18.52 11.01
N MET A 212 7.33 18.02 11.72
CA MET A 212 7.89 16.68 11.49
C MET A 212 6.84 15.57 11.60
N ASP A 213 5.94 15.67 12.58
CA ASP A 213 4.88 14.69 12.77
C ASP A 213 3.88 14.69 11.61
N THR A 214 3.57 15.86 11.07
CA THR A 214 2.68 16.03 9.91
C THR A 214 3.33 15.51 8.64
N ALA A 215 4.63 15.79 8.44
CA ALA A 215 5.39 15.21 7.34
C ALA A 215 5.42 13.68 7.40
N ILE A 216 5.66 13.08 8.58
CA ILE A 216 5.59 11.63 8.79
C ILE A 216 4.17 11.13 8.45
N TRP A 217 3.13 11.76 9.00
CA TRP A 217 1.75 11.37 8.73
C TRP A 217 1.42 11.39 7.23
N LEU A 218 1.80 12.45 6.51
CA LEU A 218 1.62 12.55 5.05
C LEU A 218 2.27 11.40 4.30
N ALA A 219 3.50 11.03 4.68
CA ALA A 219 4.20 9.89 4.09
C ALA A 219 3.46 8.56 4.30
N TRP A 220 2.74 8.40 5.42
CA TRP A 220 2.00 7.18 5.75
C TRP A 220 0.57 7.12 5.23
N THR A 221 -0.02 8.26 4.87
CA THR A 221 -1.45 8.34 4.54
C THR A 221 -1.77 8.71 3.11
N TYR A 222 -0.76 8.77 2.23
CA TYR A 222 -0.98 9.01 0.81
C TYR A 222 -1.93 7.96 0.20
N CYS A 223 -3.02 8.43 -0.43
CA CYS A 223 -4.07 7.55 -0.92
C CYS A 223 -4.56 7.93 -2.33
N ALA A 224 -5.62 7.26 -2.79
CA ALA A 224 -6.19 7.51 -4.11
C ALA A 224 -6.82 8.91 -4.23
N ALA A 225 -7.34 9.46 -3.12
CA ALA A 225 -7.91 10.81 -3.10
C ALA A 225 -6.83 11.86 -3.41
N ASP A 226 -5.64 11.75 -2.83
CA ASP A 226 -4.51 12.66 -3.10
C ASP A 226 -4.01 12.56 -4.54
N ARG A 227 -4.17 11.41 -5.20
CA ARG A 227 -3.87 11.27 -6.64
C ARG A 227 -4.88 11.98 -7.52
N LYS A 228 -6.15 11.95 -7.12
CA LYS A 228 -7.27 12.54 -7.86
C LYS A 228 -7.28 14.05 -7.71
N ASP A 229 -7.06 14.54 -6.49
CA ASP A 229 -6.97 15.96 -6.16
C ASP A 229 -5.76 16.19 -5.23
N PRO A 230 -4.60 16.54 -5.82
CA PRO A 230 -3.39 16.81 -5.05
C PRO A 230 -3.49 17.97 -4.06
N ALA A 231 -4.38 18.95 -4.29
CA ALA A 231 -4.49 20.16 -3.48
C ALA A 231 -5.42 19.99 -2.28
N ALA A 232 -6.32 19.01 -2.31
CA ALA A 232 -7.30 18.77 -1.24
C ALA A 232 -6.64 18.65 0.13
N ARG A 233 -5.55 17.88 0.25
CA ARG A 233 -4.85 17.65 1.52
C ARG A 233 -4.35 18.95 2.14
N THR A 234 -3.73 19.79 1.33
CA THR A 234 -3.24 21.13 1.71
C THR A 234 -4.39 21.99 2.20
N GLY A 235 -5.50 22.04 1.47
CA GLY A 235 -6.69 22.79 1.87
C GLY A 235 -7.23 22.34 3.23
N TRP A 236 -7.36 21.03 3.44
CA TRP A 236 -7.79 20.48 4.72
C TRP A 236 -6.83 20.79 5.87
N LEU A 237 -5.51 20.69 5.66
CA LEU A 237 -4.52 21.01 6.69
C LEU A 237 -4.51 22.50 7.05
N ALA A 238 -4.69 23.38 6.07
CA ALA A 238 -4.73 24.83 6.28
C ALA A 238 -5.90 25.29 7.17
N THR A 239 -6.97 24.49 7.29
CA THR A 239 -8.09 24.79 8.20
C THR A 239 -7.76 24.58 9.69
N GLY A 240 -6.65 23.90 10.01
CA GLY A 240 -6.32 23.48 11.38
C GLY A 240 -7.16 22.30 11.90
N VAL A 241 -7.92 21.63 11.03
CA VAL A 241 -8.66 20.41 11.37
C VAL A 241 -7.71 19.29 11.79
N LEU A 242 -8.12 18.52 12.80
CA LEU A 242 -7.33 17.41 13.33
C LEU A 242 -7.05 16.36 12.24
N ARG A 243 -5.77 15.98 12.07
CA ARG A 243 -5.30 14.99 11.07
C ARG A 243 -6.13 13.70 11.01
N ARG A 244 -6.56 13.19 12.17
CA ARG A 244 -7.39 11.97 12.27
C ARG A 244 -8.75 12.08 11.56
N LEU A 245 -9.27 13.30 11.39
CA LEU A 245 -10.57 13.57 10.76
C LEU A 245 -10.45 13.81 9.26
N ILE A 246 -9.28 14.26 8.79
CA ILE A 246 -9.08 14.68 7.39
C ILE A 246 -9.35 13.53 6.42
N LEU A 247 -8.80 12.32 6.67
CA LEU A 247 -8.98 11.19 5.76
C LEU A 247 -10.45 10.72 5.66
N PRO A 248 -11.17 10.50 6.78
CA PRO A 248 -12.60 10.21 6.72
C PRO A 248 -13.42 11.29 6.02
N LEU A 249 -13.15 12.58 6.29
CA LEU A 249 -13.88 13.68 5.67
C LEU A 249 -13.60 13.77 4.17
N MET A 250 -12.34 13.64 3.74
CA MET A 250 -11.97 13.57 2.32
C MET A 250 -12.57 12.37 1.58
N ALA A 251 -12.83 11.27 2.29
CA ALA A 251 -13.49 10.09 1.72
C ALA A 251 -15.03 10.24 1.67
N SER A 252 -15.57 11.30 2.29
CA SER A 252 -17.00 11.61 2.33
C SER A 252 -17.40 12.61 1.24
N VAL A 253 -18.66 13.06 1.29
CA VAL A 253 -19.17 14.13 0.42
C VAL A 253 -18.77 15.53 0.87
N TYR A 254 -18.31 15.67 2.13
CA TYR A 254 -18.01 16.98 2.70
C TYR A 254 -16.68 17.54 2.17
N THR A 255 -16.69 18.84 1.90
CA THR A 255 -15.55 19.63 1.47
C THR A 255 -15.08 20.58 2.58
N VAL A 256 -13.96 21.28 2.34
CA VAL A 256 -13.52 22.37 3.23
C VAL A 256 -14.57 23.48 3.32
N ALA A 257 -15.18 23.84 2.18
CA ALA A 257 -16.24 24.85 2.12
C ALA A 257 -17.48 24.44 2.94
N ASP A 258 -17.81 23.15 2.98
CA ASP A 258 -18.89 22.61 3.81
C ASP A 258 -18.59 22.78 5.31
N VAL A 259 -17.35 22.52 5.73
CA VAL A 259 -16.92 22.75 7.11
C VAL A 259 -16.99 24.23 7.47
N GLU A 260 -16.53 25.11 6.59
CA GLU A 260 -16.60 26.56 6.78
C GLU A 260 -18.06 27.05 6.90
N ALA A 261 -18.93 26.60 5.99
CA ALA A 261 -20.35 26.96 6.01
C ALA A 261 -21.04 26.49 7.30
N PHE A 262 -20.77 25.25 7.72
CA PHE A 262 -21.31 24.69 8.95
C PHE A 262 -20.78 25.42 10.19
N ALA A 263 -19.47 25.69 10.24
CA ALA A 263 -18.83 26.43 11.33
C ALA A 263 -19.40 27.84 11.49
N ASN A 264 -19.57 28.54 10.37
CA ASN A 264 -20.13 29.89 10.35
C ASN A 264 -21.58 29.91 10.83
N HIS A 265 -22.42 28.97 10.37
CA HIS A 265 -23.82 28.91 10.77
C HIS A 265 -23.98 28.64 12.27
N TRP A 266 -23.23 27.68 12.80
CA TRP A 266 -23.32 27.27 14.20
C TRP A 266 -22.40 28.07 15.15
N ASN A 267 -21.73 29.11 14.64
CA ASN A 267 -20.78 29.96 15.36
C ASN A 267 -19.75 29.15 16.17
N MET A 268 -19.05 28.24 15.49
CA MET A 268 -18.04 27.36 16.08
C MET A 268 -16.73 27.35 15.29
N SER A 269 -15.67 26.78 15.87
CA SER A 269 -14.40 26.63 15.17
C SER A 269 -14.50 25.61 14.02
N LEU A 270 -13.65 25.75 13.00
CA LEU A 270 -13.55 24.78 11.90
C LEU A 270 -13.27 23.37 12.41
N SER A 271 -12.40 23.23 13.41
CA SER A 271 -12.12 21.94 14.04
C SER A 271 -13.34 21.37 14.76
N GLY A 272 -14.16 22.20 15.41
CA GLY A 272 -15.43 21.78 16.03
C GLY A 272 -16.44 21.34 14.97
N ALA A 273 -16.59 22.10 13.90
CA ALA A 273 -17.46 21.75 12.77
C ALA A 273 -17.03 20.44 12.10
N ALA A 274 -15.74 20.24 11.89
CA ALA A 274 -15.19 18.99 11.35
C ALA A 274 -15.45 17.79 12.26
N VAL A 275 -15.40 17.96 13.58
CA VAL A 275 -15.79 16.91 14.54
C VAL A 275 -17.26 16.57 14.40
N GLU A 276 -18.14 17.56 14.38
CA GLU A 276 -19.59 17.33 14.26
C GLU A 276 -19.93 16.66 12.91
N LEU A 277 -19.41 17.16 11.78
CA LEU A 277 -19.61 16.53 10.47
C LEU A 277 -18.99 15.13 10.39
N HIS A 278 -17.87 14.88 11.08
CA HIS A 278 -17.29 13.54 11.14
C HIS A 278 -18.23 12.54 11.84
N THR A 279 -18.99 12.97 12.86
CA THR A 279 -19.96 12.07 13.52
C THR A 279 -21.05 11.57 12.56
N TRP A 280 -21.43 12.39 11.58
CA TRP A 280 -22.32 12.00 10.50
C TRP A 280 -21.68 10.95 9.59
N VAL A 281 -20.41 11.16 9.21
CA VAL A 281 -19.62 10.18 8.44
C VAL A 281 -19.50 8.84 9.19
N GLU A 282 -19.16 8.86 10.49
CA GLU A 282 -19.07 7.64 11.31
C GLU A 282 -20.41 6.92 11.45
N ALA A 283 -21.50 7.68 11.51
CA ALA A 283 -22.85 7.12 11.53
C ALA A 283 -23.26 6.55 10.15
N GLY A 284 -22.45 6.69 9.09
CA GLY A 284 -22.73 6.20 7.75
C GLY A 284 -23.81 6.99 7.00
N VAL A 285 -24.07 8.23 7.42
CA VAL A 285 -25.07 9.13 6.83
C VAL A 285 -24.48 10.51 6.63
N CYS A 286 -24.43 10.99 5.39
CA CYS A 286 -23.80 12.26 5.07
C CYS A 286 -24.80 13.19 4.36
N PRO A 287 -25.80 13.74 5.07
CA PRO A 287 -26.68 14.74 4.49
C PRO A 287 -25.88 15.97 4.04
N PRO A 288 -26.29 16.68 2.99
CA PRO A 288 -25.67 17.95 2.60
C PRO A 288 -25.66 18.96 3.75
N VAL A 289 -24.64 19.81 3.85
CA VAL A 289 -24.56 20.84 4.91
C VAL A 289 -25.75 21.83 4.86
N SER A 290 -26.33 22.06 3.69
CA SER A 290 -27.54 22.87 3.54
C SER A 290 -28.76 22.28 4.27
N GLU A 291 -28.83 20.97 4.46
CA GLU A 291 -29.89 20.33 5.26
C GLU A 291 -29.61 20.44 6.76
N LEU A 292 -28.33 20.38 7.14
CA LEU A 292 -27.90 20.51 8.53
C LEU A 292 -27.97 21.94 9.07
N THR A 293 -27.95 22.93 8.18
CA THR A 293 -28.05 24.38 8.51
C THR A 293 -29.36 25.01 8.02
N GLY A 294 -30.28 24.18 7.52
CA GLY A 294 -31.51 24.62 6.86
C GLY A 294 -32.71 24.79 7.80
N PRO A 295 -33.91 25.05 7.24
CA PRO A 295 -35.14 25.25 8.02
C PRO A 295 -35.52 24.08 8.93
N ARG A 296 -35.16 22.84 8.54
CA ARG A 296 -35.45 21.63 9.33
C ARG A 296 -34.70 21.60 10.66
N THR A 297 -33.58 22.32 10.76
CA THR A 297 -32.73 22.38 11.95
C THR A 297 -32.73 23.76 12.62
N SER A 298 -33.46 24.75 12.07
CA SER A 298 -33.46 26.13 12.58
C SER A 298 -34.05 26.30 13.98
N HIS A 299 -34.76 25.30 14.48
CA HIS A 299 -35.32 25.28 15.82
C HIS A 299 -34.33 24.75 16.87
N LEU A 300 -33.18 24.20 16.45
CA LEU A 300 -32.16 23.66 17.34
C LEU A 300 -31.27 24.79 17.88
N GLY A 301 -30.95 24.73 19.18
CA GLY A 301 -30.00 25.65 19.82
C GLY A 301 -28.54 25.22 19.72
N PHE A 302 -28.28 24.09 19.07
CA PHE A 302 -26.96 23.48 18.91
C PHE A 302 -26.91 22.66 17.61
N PRO A 303 -25.72 22.38 17.06
CA PRO A 303 -25.61 21.64 15.82
C PRO A 303 -26.28 20.26 15.89
N PRO A 304 -26.96 19.82 14.82
CA PRO A 304 -27.63 18.54 14.79
C PRO A 304 -26.62 17.39 14.87
N ARG A 305 -26.91 16.40 15.70
CA ARG A 305 -26.08 15.19 15.83
C ARG A 305 -26.68 14.03 15.07
N ALA A 306 -25.81 13.21 14.48
CA ALA A 306 -26.21 12.04 13.73
C ALA A 306 -26.98 11.04 14.62
N PRO A 307 -28.23 10.68 14.29
CA PRO A 307 -28.94 9.64 15.00
C PRO A 307 -28.26 8.29 14.82
N GLY A 308 -28.18 7.50 15.89
CA GLY A 308 -27.59 6.16 15.85
C GLY A 308 -28.35 5.20 14.94
N PHE A 309 -27.63 4.19 14.42
CA PHE A 309 -28.17 3.19 13.49
C PHE A 309 -29.50 2.56 13.97
N VAL A 310 -29.60 2.23 15.26
CA VAL A 310 -30.81 1.58 15.83
C VAL A 310 -32.05 2.46 15.69
N ALA A 311 -31.92 3.78 15.91
CA ALA A 311 -33.06 4.70 15.79
C ALA A 311 -33.54 4.80 14.33
N ARG A 312 -32.61 4.89 13.38
CA ARG A 312 -32.92 4.91 11.93
C ARG A 312 -33.54 3.61 11.47
N TYR A 313 -33.01 2.47 11.93
CA TYR A 313 -33.55 1.15 11.62
C TYR A 313 -34.98 0.96 12.15
N ARG A 314 -35.26 1.42 13.39
CA ARG A 314 -36.61 1.43 13.94
C ARG A 314 -37.56 2.30 13.12
N LEU A 315 -37.16 3.52 12.77
CA LEU A 315 -37.97 4.39 11.93
C LEU A 315 -38.26 3.77 10.56
N ARG A 316 -37.25 3.18 9.91
CA ARG A 316 -37.45 2.43 8.67
C ARG A 316 -38.47 1.30 8.83
N ASN A 317 -38.45 0.60 9.95
CA ASN A 317 -39.38 -0.48 10.22
C ASN A 317 -40.82 0.01 10.40
N GLU A 318 -41.02 1.12 11.12
CA GLU A 318 -42.33 1.75 11.26
C GLU A 318 -42.90 2.21 9.92
N LEU A 319 -42.04 2.64 8.99
CA LEU A 319 -42.42 3.12 7.66
C LEU A 319 -42.47 2.02 6.58
N ARG A 320 -42.38 0.73 6.94
CA ARG A 320 -42.35 -0.39 5.96
C ARG A 320 -43.56 -0.43 5.04
N GLN A 321 -44.71 0.08 5.49
CA GLN A 321 -45.95 0.11 4.72
C GLN A 321 -46.14 1.42 3.95
N THR A 322 -45.26 2.40 4.15
CA THR A 322 -45.30 3.69 3.47
C THR A 322 -44.70 3.55 2.08
N PRO A 323 -45.37 4.00 1.00
CA PRO A 323 -44.91 3.81 -0.38
C PRO A 323 -43.71 4.68 -0.78
N VAL A 324 -43.16 5.49 0.14
CA VAL A 324 -42.07 6.43 -0.13
C VAL A 324 -40.71 5.75 0.10
N SER A 325 -39.85 5.78 -0.92
CA SER A 325 -38.47 5.34 -0.81
C SER A 325 -37.62 6.42 -0.13
N LEU A 326 -37.36 6.26 1.16
CA LEU A 326 -36.52 7.16 1.95
C LEU A 326 -35.09 6.63 2.09
N THR A 327 -34.11 7.50 1.85
CA THR A 327 -32.69 7.20 2.08
C THR A 327 -32.38 7.17 3.58
N ASP A 328 -31.22 6.61 3.96
CA ASP A 328 -30.77 6.68 5.35
C ASP A 328 -30.55 8.13 5.84
N ALA A 329 -30.19 9.05 4.94
CA ALA A 329 -30.05 10.47 5.26
C ALA A 329 -31.42 11.10 5.55
N ASP A 330 -32.45 10.79 4.75
CA ASP A 330 -33.81 11.30 4.98
C ASP A 330 -34.36 10.87 6.34
N LEU A 331 -34.16 9.60 6.69
CA LEU A 331 -34.55 9.05 7.99
C LEU A 331 -33.77 9.70 9.13
N ALA A 332 -32.47 9.94 8.95
CA ALA A 332 -31.65 10.62 9.94
C ALA A 332 -32.14 12.06 10.17
N MET A 333 -32.40 12.81 9.10
CA MET A 333 -32.87 14.20 9.21
C MET A 333 -34.27 14.29 9.81
N ALA A 334 -35.17 13.34 9.52
CA ALA A 334 -36.48 13.29 10.16
C ALA A 334 -36.39 13.03 11.67
N LEU A 335 -35.44 12.19 12.10
CA LEU A 335 -35.18 11.98 13.53
C LEU A 335 -34.58 13.21 14.21
N VAL A 336 -33.71 13.95 13.53
CA VAL A 336 -33.19 15.23 14.03
C VAL A 336 -34.32 16.24 14.20
N GLU A 337 -35.19 16.36 13.20
CA GLU A 337 -36.28 17.34 13.18
C GLU A 337 -37.36 17.06 14.23
N HIS A 338 -37.69 15.78 14.46
CA HIS A 338 -38.82 15.40 15.32
C HIS A 338 -38.41 14.84 16.67
N GLY A 339 -37.12 14.55 16.87
CA GLY A 339 -36.51 14.09 18.13
C GLY A 339 -36.84 12.67 18.57
N ASP A 340 -37.83 12.01 17.94
CA ASP A 340 -38.28 10.66 18.31
C ASP A 340 -38.80 9.89 17.09
N VAL A 341 -38.66 8.55 17.14
CA VAL A 341 -39.07 7.63 16.07
C VAL A 341 -40.56 7.72 15.76
N LEU A 342 -41.44 7.75 16.77
CA LEU A 342 -42.88 7.76 16.55
C LEU A 342 -43.35 9.09 15.96
N ARG A 343 -42.76 10.20 16.41
CA ARG A 343 -43.05 11.54 15.84
C ARG A 343 -42.59 11.64 14.40
N ALA A 344 -41.36 11.18 14.11
CA ALA A 344 -40.84 11.14 12.76
C ALA A 344 -41.67 10.23 11.84
N ALA A 345 -42.08 9.05 12.30
CA ALA A 345 -42.92 8.13 11.51
C ALA A 345 -44.27 8.76 11.18
N ARG A 346 -44.94 9.41 12.15
CA ARG A 346 -46.22 10.09 11.93
C ARG A 346 -46.10 11.29 10.99
N ALA A 347 -44.98 12.00 11.01
CA ALA A 347 -44.74 13.12 10.10
C ALA A 347 -44.51 12.64 8.67
N LEU A 348 -43.74 11.56 8.49
CA LEU A 348 -43.39 10.99 7.18
C LEU A 348 -44.51 10.12 6.55
N ALA A 349 -45.49 9.68 7.34
CA ALA A 349 -46.64 8.90 6.86
C ALA A 349 -47.85 9.77 6.44
N ARG A 350 -47.77 11.09 6.62
CA ARG A 350 -48.73 12.06 6.08
C ARG A 350 -48.27 12.51 4.71
#